data_AF-A0A379MVN3-F1
#
_entry.id   AF-A0A379MVN3-F1
#
_cell.length_a   1.000
_cell.length_b   1.000
_cell.length_c   1.000
_cell.angle_alpha   90.00
_cell.angle_beta   90.00
_cell.angle_gamma   90.00
#
_symmetry.space_group_name_H-M   'P 1'
#
loop_
_entity.id
_entity.type
_entity.pdbx_description
1 polymer ?
#
loop_
_entity_poly.entity_id
_entity_poly.type
_entity_poly.pdbx_seq_one_letter_code
_entity_poly.pdbx_strand_id
1 'polypeptide(L)'
;MNKNAPLAYYAETSARQTAILKKERQKRNAVTVLRIAVFGLLVGDLYGIVALDSPFWIGMAAATLIAFILLGVLDGFVVRRIRYCDEMIRCCRTESGALEDDFDDLPTGEEFADPAHPYAADLDLFGEDSLFRRIDRTVTPDGRRGLARWLLTPCLDAAEIRARQEAAGELAASPDWCLHFRTVGTLGRKKKNDGPDDEAWRRFLAEPELFGGSLWKWLPYLLPALTVGAWGAVAAGADGFIWPAILLSLSQLGIVGTYAKRIGRMQSRLETFLGMMGSYAGLVGLLAKSDFTVPLLRTLRGKVAGGNGDALGAFRDLGRILAGLEQRANLLAELITNALWMRDVHLVGRLEKWRRRHSGHIGEWLEAVAVADRLVSMATFRFGHPEYTLPEITDEVLLEAEGTGHPMLPRDGRVTNDLTVGKLHEFYIVTGANMAGKSTFLRTVGVSLVLALSGNPVCATRFRCRPMALFTSMRTTDNLSKGTSYFHAELLRLQELVRTAKREERLFIILDEMLKGTNSQDKLNGSLRFLERLLSLRTAGLVATHDLALGGLQERFPDNFRNVCFEIGHRGREIVYDYKLHPGVSRNMNATILLEQMGLIG
;
A
#
# COMPACT_ATOMS: atom_id res chain seq x y z
N MET A 1 -10.30 18.24 19.04
CA MET A 1 -10.99 16.93 19.10
C MET A 1 -10.34 16.09 20.20
N ASN A 2 -11.12 15.28 20.92
CA ASN A 2 -10.65 14.52 22.09
C ASN A 2 -9.57 13.50 21.68
N LYS A 3 -8.41 13.49 22.35
CA LYS A 3 -7.23 12.65 22.04
C LYS A 3 -7.55 11.15 22.05
N ASN A 4 -8.53 10.74 22.86
CA ASN A 4 -8.91 9.33 23.02
C ASN A 4 -9.92 8.85 21.98
N ALA A 5 -10.40 9.72 21.07
CA ALA A 5 -11.44 9.35 20.12
C ALA A 5 -11.04 8.21 19.16
N PRO A 6 -9.82 8.19 18.57
CA PRO A 6 -9.42 7.08 17.68
C PRO A 6 -9.26 5.76 18.43
N LEU A 7 -8.61 5.78 19.61
CA LEU A 7 -8.40 4.59 20.42
C LEU A 7 -9.74 3.98 20.87
N ALA A 8 -10.66 4.82 21.35
CA ALA A 8 -12.01 4.40 21.72
C ALA A 8 -12.79 3.82 20.55
N TYR A 9 -12.69 4.43 19.36
CA TYR A 9 -13.33 3.94 18.13
C TYR A 9 -12.86 2.53 17.75
N TYR A 10 -11.55 2.27 17.76
CA TYR A 10 -11.02 0.94 17.44
C TYR A 10 -11.37 -0.09 18.51
N ALA A 11 -11.34 0.27 19.78
CA ALA A 11 -11.75 -0.60 20.88
C ALA A 11 -13.23 -0.99 20.79
N GLU A 12 -14.13 -0.03 20.57
CA GLU A 12 -15.57 -0.28 20.40
C GLU A 12 -15.86 -1.14 19.17
N THR A 13 -15.21 -0.82 18.04
CA THR A 13 -15.39 -1.58 16.80
C THR A 13 -14.87 -3.02 16.96
N SER A 14 -13.72 -3.22 17.61
CA SER A 14 -13.18 -4.54 17.91
C SER A 14 -14.13 -5.36 18.81
N ALA A 15 -14.68 -4.76 19.86
CA ALA A 15 -15.65 -5.40 20.74
C ALA A 15 -16.94 -5.80 20.00
N ARG A 16 -17.48 -4.89 19.17
CA ARG A 16 -18.65 -5.14 18.32
C ARG A 16 -18.42 -6.33 17.37
N GLN A 17 -17.27 -6.37 16.69
CA GLN A 17 -16.94 -7.46 15.77
C GLN A 17 -16.68 -8.78 16.50
N THR A 18 -16.10 -8.75 17.71
CA THR A 18 -15.89 -9.95 18.54
C THR A 18 -17.22 -10.59 18.94
N ALA A 19 -18.24 -9.78 19.25
CA ALA A 19 -19.58 -10.27 19.54
C ALA A 19 -20.24 -10.93 18.32
N ILE A 20 -20.09 -10.33 17.13
CA ILE A 20 -20.59 -10.89 15.85
C ILE A 20 -19.86 -12.20 15.54
N LEU A 21 -18.54 -12.22 15.68
CA LEU A 21 -17.69 -13.39 15.45
C LEU A 21 -18.13 -14.59 16.32
N LYS A 22 -18.43 -14.35 17.60
CA LYS A 22 -18.95 -15.40 18.50
C LYS A 22 -20.26 -16.00 17.97
N LYS A 23 -21.20 -15.16 17.53
CA LYS A 23 -22.49 -15.59 16.96
C LYS A 23 -22.30 -16.39 15.66
N GLU A 24 -21.43 -15.93 14.75
CA GLU A 24 -21.16 -16.62 13.49
C GLU A 24 -20.42 -17.95 13.71
N ARG A 25 -19.52 -18.04 14.71
CA ARG A 25 -18.89 -19.32 15.11
C ARG A 25 -19.91 -20.31 15.67
N GLN A 26 -20.86 -19.86 16.50
CA GLN A 26 -21.96 -20.70 16.97
C GLN A 26 -22.84 -21.21 15.82
N LYS A 27 -23.18 -20.32 14.88
CA LYS A 27 -23.93 -20.67 13.67
C LYS A 27 -23.18 -21.70 12.83
N ARG A 28 -21.86 -21.56 12.66
CA ARG A 28 -21.03 -22.54 11.95
C ARG A 28 -21.07 -23.90 12.62
N ASN A 29 -20.93 -23.96 13.95
CA ASN A 29 -21.01 -25.22 14.68
C ASN A 29 -22.36 -25.92 14.47
N ALA A 30 -23.47 -25.17 14.52
CA ALA A 30 -24.80 -25.72 14.25
C ALA A 30 -24.93 -26.26 12.81
N VAL A 31 -24.43 -25.53 11.81
CA VAL A 31 -24.41 -25.99 10.41
C VAL A 31 -23.57 -27.25 10.23
N THR A 32 -22.40 -27.32 10.89
CA THR A 32 -21.54 -28.52 10.85
C THR A 32 -22.22 -29.73 11.46
N VAL A 33 -22.85 -29.60 12.64
CA VAL A 33 -23.58 -30.69 13.28
C VAL A 33 -24.75 -31.15 12.41
N LEU A 34 -25.53 -30.21 11.87
CA LEU A 34 -26.64 -30.54 10.96
C LEU A 34 -26.16 -31.23 9.68
N ARG A 35 -25.00 -30.81 9.14
CA ARG A 35 -24.41 -31.43 7.95
C ARG A 35 -23.96 -32.87 8.21
N ILE A 36 -23.40 -33.16 9.40
CA ILE A 36 -23.06 -34.53 9.82
C ILE A 36 -24.33 -35.38 9.96
N ALA A 37 -25.39 -34.83 10.57
CA ALA A 37 -26.66 -35.53 10.71
C ALA A 37 -27.30 -35.86 9.34
N VAL A 38 -27.35 -34.88 8.42
CA VAL A 38 -27.86 -35.08 7.05
C VAL A 38 -27.00 -36.07 6.26
N PHE A 39 -25.68 -36.08 6.47
CA PHE A 39 -24.81 -37.09 5.86
C PHE A 39 -25.13 -38.50 6.37
N GLY A 40 -25.37 -38.66 7.68
CA GLY A 40 -25.83 -39.93 8.25
C GLY A 40 -27.17 -40.38 7.67
N LEU A 41 -28.12 -39.46 7.49
CA LEU A 41 -29.40 -39.73 6.82
C LEU A 41 -29.19 -40.18 5.37
N LEU A 42 -28.32 -39.51 4.62
CA LEU A 42 -28.01 -39.88 3.24
C LEU A 42 -27.45 -41.31 3.14
N VAL A 43 -26.57 -41.71 4.06
CA VAL A 43 -26.07 -43.10 4.14
C VAL A 43 -27.21 -44.08 4.42
N GLY A 44 -28.13 -43.73 5.33
CA GLY A 44 -29.34 -44.51 5.60
C GLY A 44 -30.25 -44.65 4.39
N ASP A 45 -30.48 -43.56 3.65
CA ASP A 45 -31.30 -43.55 2.43
C ASP A 45 -30.66 -44.43 1.34
N LEU A 46 -29.34 -44.34 1.15
CA LEU A 46 -28.59 -45.19 0.20
C LEU A 46 -28.67 -46.67 0.57
N TYR A 47 -28.60 -47.00 1.86
CA TYR A 47 -28.83 -48.36 2.32
C TYR A 47 -30.26 -48.82 2.04
N GLY A 48 -31.25 -47.94 2.24
CA GLY A 48 -32.67 -48.20 1.92
C GLY A 48 -32.90 -48.52 0.43
N ILE A 49 -32.18 -47.85 -0.49
CA ILE A 49 -32.23 -48.17 -1.93
C ILE A 49 -31.81 -49.62 -2.19
N VAL A 50 -30.72 -50.07 -1.55
CA VAL A 50 -30.18 -51.43 -1.77
C VAL A 50 -31.01 -52.49 -1.05
N ALA A 51 -31.52 -52.19 0.15
CA ALA A 51 -32.15 -53.18 1.03
C ALA A 51 -33.66 -53.35 0.81
N LEU A 52 -34.37 -52.31 0.34
CA LEU A 52 -35.84 -52.26 0.33
C LEU A 52 -36.46 -52.18 -1.07
N ASP A 53 -35.65 -52.14 -2.14
CA ASP A 53 -36.04 -52.17 -3.56
C ASP A 53 -37.25 -51.28 -3.92
N SER A 54 -37.31 -50.09 -3.32
CA SER A 54 -38.42 -49.15 -3.46
C SER A 54 -37.97 -47.81 -4.06
N PRO A 55 -38.65 -47.30 -5.11
CA PRO A 55 -38.33 -46.00 -5.71
C PRO A 55 -38.41 -44.81 -4.74
N PHE A 56 -39.14 -44.96 -3.63
CA PHE A 56 -39.25 -43.95 -2.57
C PHE A 56 -37.88 -43.52 -2.03
N TRP A 57 -36.97 -44.47 -1.82
CA TRP A 57 -35.65 -44.20 -1.25
C TRP A 57 -34.74 -43.41 -2.20
N ILE A 58 -34.95 -43.54 -3.52
CA ILE A 58 -34.24 -42.74 -4.53
C ILE A 58 -34.62 -41.26 -4.39
N GLY A 59 -35.92 -40.97 -4.21
CA GLY A 59 -36.42 -39.61 -3.99
C GLY A 59 -35.89 -39.00 -2.68
N MET A 60 -35.87 -39.79 -1.61
CA MET A 60 -35.33 -39.37 -0.31
C MET A 60 -33.82 -39.08 -0.37
N ALA A 61 -33.03 -39.98 -0.95
CA ALA A 61 -31.60 -39.79 -1.14
C ALA A 61 -31.28 -38.55 -1.98
N ALA A 62 -32.07 -38.26 -3.01
CA ALA A 62 -31.92 -37.04 -3.80
C ALA A 62 -32.23 -35.78 -2.97
N ALA A 63 -33.29 -35.80 -2.16
CA ALA A 63 -33.65 -34.69 -1.28
C ALA A 63 -32.60 -34.43 -0.18
N THR A 64 -32.09 -35.50 0.46
CA THR A 64 -31.03 -35.38 1.47
C THR A 64 -29.70 -34.94 0.88
N LEU A 65 -29.38 -35.36 -0.35
CA LEU A 65 -28.22 -34.86 -1.10
C LEU A 65 -28.34 -33.35 -1.40
N ILE A 66 -29.51 -32.88 -1.85
CA ILE A 66 -29.76 -31.45 -2.08
C ILE A 66 -29.61 -30.66 -0.77
N ALA A 67 -30.21 -31.14 0.33
CA ALA A 67 -30.06 -30.52 1.64
C ALA A 67 -28.60 -30.45 2.08
N PHE A 68 -27.81 -31.51 1.87
CA PHE A 68 -26.38 -31.54 2.16
C PHE A 68 -25.59 -30.49 1.36
N ILE A 69 -25.89 -30.34 0.06
CA ILE A 69 -25.26 -29.33 -0.80
C ILE A 69 -25.62 -27.91 -0.33
N LEU A 70 -26.90 -27.66 -0.03
CA LEU A 70 -27.37 -26.35 0.48
C LEU A 70 -26.70 -25.97 1.80
N LEU A 71 -26.53 -26.94 2.71
CA LEU A 71 -25.78 -26.73 3.96
C LEU A 71 -24.30 -26.43 3.71
N GLY A 72 -23.68 -27.07 2.72
CA GLY A 72 -22.31 -26.75 2.30
C GLY A 72 -22.16 -25.32 1.77
N VAL A 73 -23.14 -24.84 1.00
CA VAL A 73 -23.18 -23.45 0.52
C VAL A 73 -23.33 -22.47 1.70
N LEU A 74 -24.25 -22.77 2.64
CA LEU A 74 -24.45 -21.98 3.85
C LEU A 74 -23.18 -21.91 4.72
N ASP A 75 -22.51 -23.04 4.94
CA ASP A 75 -21.22 -23.11 5.65
C ASP A 75 -20.19 -22.18 4.98
N GLY A 76 -20.08 -22.22 3.65
CA GLY A 76 -19.22 -21.32 2.89
C GLY A 76 -19.52 -19.83 3.11
N PHE A 77 -20.80 -19.45 3.23
CA PHE A 77 -21.18 -18.07 3.60
C PHE A 77 -20.77 -17.71 5.02
N VAL A 78 -21.00 -18.59 6.00
CA VAL A 78 -20.64 -18.35 7.40
C VAL A 78 -19.12 -18.27 7.57
N VAL A 79 -18.36 -19.14 6.94
CA VAL A 79 -16.88 -19.12 6.95
C VAL A 79 -16.33 -17.82 6.37
N ARG A 80 -16.95 -17.27 5.32
CA ARG A 80 -16.56 -15.94 4.79
C ARG A 80 -16.81 -14.82 5.80
N ARG A 81 -17.94 -14.84 6.50
CA ARG A 81 -18.25 -13.85 7.55
C ARG A 81 -17.33 -13.94 8.75
N ILE A 82 -16.99 -15.16 9.19
CA ILE A 82 -16.02 -15.38 10.28
C ILE A 82 -14.68 -14.77 9.90
N ARG A 83 -14.14 -15.11 8.72
CA ARG A 83 -12.86 -14.56 8.24
C ARG A 83 -12.88 -13.04 8.16
N TYR A 84 -13.98 -12.46 7.69
CA TYR A 84 -14.16 -11.01 7.65
C TYR A 84 -14.09 -10.39 9.06
N CYS A 85 -14.80 -10.95 10.03
CA CYS A 85 -14.79 -10.44 11.40
C CYS A 85 -13.41 -10.58 12.05
N ASP A 86 -12.75 -11.74 11.88
CA ASP A 86 -11.41 -12.00 12.40
C ASP A 86 -10.39 -10.98 11.83
N GLU A 87 -10.42 -10.70 10.52
CA GLU A 87 -9.51 -9.74 9.89
C GLU A 87 -9.82 -8.29 10.27
N MET A 88 -11.09 -7.93 10.42
CA MET A 88 -11.51 -6.61 10.90
C MET A 88 -11.00 -6.36 12.34
N ILE A 89 -11.13 -7.37 13.23
CA ILE A 89 -10.63 -7.32 14.61
C ILE A 89 -9.11 -7.16 14.61
N ARG A 90 -8.41 -7.91 13.75
CA ARG A 90 -6.96 -7.81 13.59
C ARG A 90 -6.54 -6.40 13.17
N CYS A 91 -7.20 -5.83 12.17
CA CYS A 91 -6.94 -4.45 11.74
C CYS A 91 -7.14 -3.45 12.89
N CYS A 92 -8.24 -3.56 13.66
CA CYS A 92 -8.45 -2.72 14.84
C CYS A 92 -7.33 -2.86 15.86
N ARG A 93 -6.89 -4.10 16.16
CA ARG A 93 -5.81 -4.35 17.12
C ARG A 93 -4.49 -3.73 16.67
N THR A 94 -4.15 -3.85 15.39
CA THR A 94 -2.95 -3.21 14.83
C THR A 94 -3.02 -1.69 14.94
N GLU A 95 -4.18 -1.06 14.72
CA GLU A 95 -4.30 0.39 14.91
C GLU A 95 -4.26 0.82 16.37
N SER A 96 -4.90 0.07 17.27
CA SER A 96 -4.80 0.33 18.71
C SER A 96 -3.35 0.24 19.19
N GLY A 97 -2.60 -0.78 18.77
CA GLY A 97 -1.17 -0.90 19.08
C GLY A 97 -0.35 0.26 18.52
N ALA A 98 -0.57 0.63 17.26
CA ALA A 98 0.16 1.74 16.64
C ALA A 98 -0.11 3.10 17.29
N LEU A 99 -1.30 3.30 17.87
CA LEU A 99 -1.62 4.50 18.67
C LEU A 99 -0.92 4.52 20.03
N GLU A 100 -0.52 3.35 20.53
CA GLU A 100 0.24 3.13 21.77
C GLU A 100 1.76 2.92 21.49
N ASP A 101 2.22 3.33 20.30
CA ASP A 101 3.60 3.21 19.81
C ASP A 101 4.12 1.75 19.63
N ASP A 102 3.21 0.76 19.49
CA ASP A 102 3.53 -0.61 19.07
C ASP A 102 3.34 -0.80 17.55
N PHE A 103 4.44 -1.08 16.84
CA PHE A 103 4.46 -1.21 15.39
C PHE A 103 4.85 -2.62 14.89
N ASP A 104 4.91 -3.64 15.77
CA ASP A 104 5.47 -4.96 15.46
C ASP A 104 4.84 -5.65 14.23
N ASP A 105 3.55 -5.45 14.01
CA ASP A 105 2.81 -6.07 12.91
C ASP A 105 2.89 -5.32 11.57
N LEU A 106 3.57 -4.17 11.54
CA LEU A 106 3.60 -3.25 10.39
C LEU A 106 4.90 -3.35 9.57
N PRO A 107 4.83 -3.15 8.24
CA PRO A 107 5.99 -3.28 7.37
C PRO A 107 7.01 -2.16 7.59
N THR A 108 8.29 -2.52 7.61
CA THR A 108 9.42 -1.59 7.78
C THR A 108 9.72 -0.79 6.52
N GLY A 109 9.34 -1.31 5.35
CA GLY A 109 9.63 -0.71 4.05
C GLY A 109 11.12 -0.78 3.66
N GLU A 110 11.88 -1.67 4.29
CA GLU A 110 13.31 -1.86 4.02
C GLU A 110 13.59 -2.18 2.54
N GLU A 111 12.63 -2.79 1.83
CA GLU A 111 12.72 -3.02 0.38
C GLU A 111 12.84 -1.73 -0.47
N PHE A 112 12.52 -0.56 0.09
CA PHE A 112 12.60 0.74 -0.57
C PHE A 112 13.78 1.61 -0.10
N ALA A 113 14.60 1.09 0.83
CA ALA A 113 15.74 1.83 1.36
C ALA A 113 16.83 2.00 0.28
N ASP A 114 17.15 3.25 -0.04
CA ASP A 114 18.26 3.62 -0.92
C ASP A 114 19.21 4.58 -0.20
N PRO A 115 20.41 4.12 0.19
CA PRO A 115 21.42 4.97 0.83
C PRO A 115 21.89 6.15 -0.03
N ALA A 116 21.78 6.05 -1.36
CA ALA A 116 22.17 7.14 -2.26
C ALA A 116 21.10 8.24 -2.36
N HIS A 117 19.87 7.98 -1.86
CA HIS A 117 18.79 8.94 -1.96
C HIS A 117 19.15 10.31 -1.34
N PRO A 118 18.70 11.44 -1.91
CA PRO A 118 19.04 12.77 -1.40
C PRO A 118 18.68 13.04 0.06
N TYR A 119 17.76 12.28 0.65
CA TYR A 119 17.33 12.49 2.04
C TYR A 119 16.78 11.27 2.79
N ALA A 120 16.61 10.10 2.16
CA ALA A 120 15.79 9.04 2.76
C ALA A 120 16.44 8.41 4.00
N ALA A 121 17.74 8.13 3.94
CA ALA A 121 18.50 7.54 5.03
C ALA A 121 18.71 8.51 6.21
N ASP A 122 18.90 9.80 5.92
CA ASP A 122 19.11 10.83 6.96
C ASP A 122 17.86 11.09 7.79
N LEU A 123 16.68 10.95 7.18
CA LEU A 123 15.37 11.22 7.77
C LEU A 123 14.65 9.96 8.27
N ASP A 124 15.34 8.81 8.30
CA ASP A 124 14.81 7.53 8.78
C ASP A 124 13.46 7.17 8.10
N LEU A 125 13.38 7.32 6.77
CA LEU A 125 12.13 7.08 6.05
C LEU A 125 11.74 5.60 6.01
N PHE A 126 12.70 4.68 6.00
CA PHE A 126 12.50 3.23 5.92
C PHE A 126 13.37 2.51 6.95
N GLY A 127 12.95 1.31 7.37
CA GLY A 127 13.60 0.51 8.42
C GLY A 127 12.70 0.25 9.63
N GLU A 128 13.29 -0.32 10.70
CA GLU A 128 12.56 -0.73 11.92
C GLU A 128 11.89 0.46 12.62
N ASP A 129 12.66 1.49 12.94
CA ASP A 129 12.17 2.74 13.52
C ASP A 129 12.07 3.80 12.42
N SER A 130 11.03 3.73 11.59
CA SER A 130 10.91 4.60 10.41
C SER A 130 9.57 5.32 10.25
N LEU A 131 9.59 6.40 9.48
CA LEU A 131 8.37 7.14 9.11
C LEU A 131 7.40 6.26 8.32
N PHE A 132 7.91 5.45 7.38
CA PHE A 132 7.09 4.59 6.54
C PHE A 132 6.30 3.58 7.37
N ARG A 133 6.93 2.92 8.35
CA ARG A 133 6.27 1.96 9.25
C ARG A 133 5.10 2.58 10.02
N ARG A 134 5.21 3.86 10.39
CA ARG A 134 4.16 4.60 11.10
C ARG A 134 2.97 4.98 10.20
N ILE A 135 3.18 5.15 8.90
CA ILE A 135 2.15 5.62 7.95
C ILE A 135 1.52 4.48 7.15
N ASP A 136 2.29 3.46 6.76
CA ASP A 136 1.85 2.44 5.81
C ASP A 136 0.76 1.54 6.40
N ARG A 137 -0.41 1.55 5.74
CA ARG A 137 -1.57 0.69 5.98
C ARG A 137 -2.07 0.09 4.67
N THR A 138 -1.27 0.18 3.61
CA THR A 138 -1.63 -0.29 2.28
C THR A 138 -1.84 -1.80 2.26
N VAL A 139 -2.83 -2.24 1.50
CA VAL A 139 -3.18 -3.66 1.36
C VAL A 139 -2.80 -4.23 -0.01
N THR A 140 -2.46 -3.35 -0.96
CA THR A 140 -1.97 -3.67 -2.29
C THR A 140 -0.48 -3.36 -2.43
N PRO A 141 0.30 -4.19 -3.12
CA PRO A 141 1.72 -3.91 -3.40
C PRO A 141 1.94 -2.61 -4.19
N ASP A 142 1.09 -2.32 -5.18
CA ASP A 142 1.18 -1.08 -5.95
C ASP A 142 0.85 0.14 -5.10
N GLY A 143 -0.13 0.02 -4.19
CA GLY A 143 -0.39 1.02 -3.16
C GLY A 143 0.84 1.27 -2.30
N ARG A 144 1.48 0.19 -1.80
CA ARG A 144 2.70 0.27 -0.99
C ARG A 144 3.86 0.96 -1.71
N ARG A 145 4.19 0.50 -2.92
CA ARG A 145 5.23 1.09 -3.78
C ARG A 145 4.95 2.56 -4.08
N GLY A 146 3.69 2.87 -4.37
CA GLY A 146 3.26 4.24 -4.64
C GLY A 146 3.37 5.14 -3.41
N LEU A 147 3.07 4.64 -2.21
CA LEU A 147 3.21 5.39 -0.96
C LEU A 147 4.69 5.71 -0.70
N ALA A 148 5.56 4.71 -0.84
CA ALA A 148 7.01 4.90 -0.73
C ALA A 148 7.50 5.97 -1.73
N ARG A 149 7.00 5.93 -2.97
CA ARG A 149 7.31 6.95 -3.99
C ARG A 149 6.85 8.36 -3.60
N TRP A 150 5.69 8.50 -2.95
CA TRP A 150 5.22 9.81 -2.46
C TRP A 150 6.10 10.38 -1.34
N LEU A 151 6.77 9.53 -0.55
CA LEU A 151 7.73 9.96 0.47
C LEU A 151 9.13 10.22 -0.11
N LEU A 152 9.54 9.44 -1.11
CA LEU A 152 10.84 9.56 -1.79
C LEU A 152 10.90 10.69 -2.84
N THR A 153 9.75 11.15 -3.35
CA THR A 153 9.72 12.21 -4.37
C THR A 153 8.80 13.33 -3.90
N PRO A 154 9.36 14.47 -3.42
CA PRO A 154 8.54 15.59 -2.99
C PRO A 154 7.71 16.10 -4.16
N CYS A 155 6.40 16.22 -3.99
CA CYS A 155 5.54 16.76 -5.03
C CYS A 155 5.78 18.26 -5.16
N LEU A 156 6.01 18.74 -6.38
CA LEU A 156 6.21 20.16 -6.67
C LEU A 156 4.93 20.85 -7.17
N ASP A 157 3.87 20.08 -7.43
CA ASP A 157 2.57 20.59 -7.86
C ASP A 157 1.65 20.80 -6.66
N ALA A 158 1.36 22.08 -6.36
CA ALA A 158 0.46 22.46 -5.28
C ALA A 158 -0.97 21.92 -5.45
N ALA A 159 -1.46 21.79 -6.69
CA ALA A 159 -2.80 21.27 -6.96
C ALA A 159 -2.89 19.77 -6.66
N GLU A 160 -1.84 19.02 -7.01
CA GLU A 160 -1.77 17.58 -6.72
C GLU A 160 -1.69 17.33 -5.20
N ILE A 161 -0.89 18.10 -4.46
CA ILE A 161 -0.84 17.98 -2.99
C ILE A 161 -2.21 18.24 -2.37
N ARG A 162 -2.88 19.34 -2.76
CA ARG A 162 -4.23 19.68 -2.26
C ARG A 162 -5.26 18.59 -2.60
N ALA A 163 -5.22 18.05 -3.82
CA ALA A 163 -6.11 16.97 -4.21
C ALA A 163 -5.94 15.71 -3.34
N ARG A 164 -4.70 15.37 -2.95
CA ARG A 164 -4.42 14.28 -2.00
C ARG A 164 -4.94 14.61 -0.60
N GLN A 165 -4.70 15.83 -0.12
CA GLN A 165 -5.15 16.30 1.20
C GLN A 165 -6.68 16.26 1.35
N GLU A 166 -7.40 16.72 0.33
CA GLU A 166 -8.87 16.71 0.29
C GLU A 166 -9.40 15.27 0.26
N ALA A 167 -8.85 14.43 -0.61
CA ALA A 167 -9.28 13.04 -0.74
C ALA A 167 -9.03 12.23 0.54
N ALA A 168 -7.83 12.36 1.13
CA ALA A 168 -7.52 11.74 2.41
C ALA A 168 -8.39 12.31 3.54
N GLY A 169 -8.82 13.57 3.45
CA GLY A 169 -9.74 14.20 4.40
C GLY A 169 -11.15 13.61 4.36
N GLU A 170 -11.73 13.44 3.16
CA GLU A 170 -13.03 12.79 2.98
C GLU A 170 -13.01 11.34 3.51
N LEU A 171 -11.93 10.59 3.22
CA LEU A 171 -11.75 9.23 3.71
C LEU A 171 -11.53 9.17 5.23
N ALA A 172 -10.76 10.11 5.80
CA ALA A 172 -10.51 10.16 7.25
C ALA A 172 -11.78 10.47 8.06
N ALA A 173 -12.75 11.17 7.44
CA ALA A 173 -14.09 11.38 8.03
C ALA A 173 -14.94 10.10 8.05
N SER A 174 -14.55 9.06 7.30
CA SER A 174 -15.24 7.77 7.20
C SER A 174 -14.33 6.61 7.63
N PRO A 175 -13.92 6.52 8.91
CA PRO A 175 -12.98 5.49 9.38
C PRO A 175 -13.50 4.06 9.19
N ASP A 176 -14.83 3.85 9.29
CA ASP A 176 -15.48 2.56 9.00
C ASP A 176 -15.21 2.09 7.56
N TRP A 177 -15.22 3.02 6.60
CA TRP A 177 -14.96 2.72 5.20
C TRP A 177 -13.49 2.35 4.98
N CYS A 178 -12.56 3.10 5.58
CA CYS A 178 -11.12 2.82 5.51
C CYS A 178 -10.79 1.44 6.12
N LEU A 179 -11.38 1.12 7.27
CA LEU A 179 -11.22 -0.17 7.93
C LEU A 179 -11.82 -1.30 7.10
N HIS A 180 -12.99 -1.08 6.50
CA HIS A 180 -13.62 -2.03 5.60
C HIS A 180 -12.78 -2.27 4.33
N PHE A 181 -12.25 -1.21 3.73
CA PHE A 181 -11.37 -1.27 2.56
C PHE A 181 -10.16 -2.17 2.85
N ARG A 182 -9.47 -1.92 3.97
CA ARG A 182 -8.30 -2.71 4.38
C ARG A 182 -8.67 -4.16 4.66
N THR A 183 -9.79 -4.40 5.34
CA THR A 183 -10.28 -5.75 5.62
C THR A 183 -10.54 -6.53 4.32
N VAL A 184 -11.26 -5.93 3.36
CA VAL A 184 -11.54 -6.55 2.06
C VAL A 184 -10.26 -6.79 1.25
N GLY A 185 -9.32 -5.86 1.28
CA GLY A 185 -8.04 -5.99 0.59
C GLY A 185 -7.16 -7.13 1.12
N THR A 186 -7.22 -7.41 2.42
CA THR A 186 -6.43 -8.50 3.02
C THR A 186 -7.06 -9.89 2.83
N LEU A 187 -8.40 -9.99 2.80
CA LEU A 187 -9.13 -11.27 2.71
C LEU A 187 -8.85 -12.10 1.44
N GLY A 188 -8.37 -11.45 0.37
CA GLY A 188 -8.03 -12.11 -0.89
C GLY A 188 -6.61 -12.69 -0.96
N ARG A 189 -5.72 -12.37 0.00
CA ARG A 189 -4.31 -12.77 -0.08
C ARG A 189 -4.08 -14.18 0.45
N LYS A 190 -3.43 -15.04 -0.35
CA LYS A 190 -2.94 -16.35 0.10
C LYS A 190 -1.63 -16.25 0.93
N LYS A 191 -0.85 -15.17 0.81
CA LYS A 191 0.40 -14.90 1.56
C LYS A 191 0.63 -13.39 1.83
N LYS A 192 1.35 -13.07 2.91
CA LYS A 192 1.56 -11.70 3.46
C LYS A 192 2.32 -10.73 2.51
N ASN A 193 3.09 -11.25 1.54
CA ASN A 193 3.94 -10.44 0.64
C ASN A 193 3.77 -10.72 -0.87
N ASP A 194 2.87 -11.62 -1.28
CA ASP A 194 2.65 -11.84 -2.72
C ASP A 194 1.78 -10.68 -3.25
N GLY A 195 2.37 -9.88 -4.13
CA GLY A 195 1.63 -9.06 -5.07
C GLY A 195 1.18 -9.86 -6.28
N PRO A 196 0.45 -9.25 -7.23
CA PRO A 196 0.37 -9.86 -8.54
C PRO A 196 1.82 -10.00 -9.03
N ASP A 197 2.26 -11.23 -9.32
CA ASP A 197 3.50 -11.42 -10.06
C ASP A 197 3.32 -10.68 -11.39
N ASP A 198 4.01 -9.54 -11.50
CA ASP A 198 3.92 -8.62 -12.62
C ASP A 198 4.24 -9.35 -13.94
N GLU A 199 4.99 -10.44 -13.87
CA GLU A 199 5.28 -11.31 -14.99
C GLU A 199 4.15 -12.31 -15.27
N ALA A 200 3.56 -12.92 -14.23
CA ALA A 200 2.45 -13.86 -14.38
C ALA A 200 1.20 -13.23 -15.01
N TRP A 201 0.82 -12.01 -14.62
CA TRP A 201 -0.36 -11.36 -15.21
C TRP A 201 -0.11 -10.96 -16.67
N ARG A 202 1.09 -10.43 -16.99
CA ARG A 202 1.49 -10.09 -18.37
C ARG A 202 1.50 -11.33 -19.25
N ARG A 203 2.02 -12.46 -18.73
CA ARG A 203 2.01 -13.76 -19.43
C ARG A 203 0.60 -14.26 -19.73
N PHE A 204 -0.35 -14.10 -18.80
CA PHE A 204 -1.75 -14.47 -19.03
C PHE A 204 -2.42 -13.61 -20.12
N LEU A 205 -2.16 -12.30 -20.10
CA LEU A 205 -2.72 -11.39 -21.10
C LEU A 205 -2.08 -11.54 -22.48
N ALA A 206 -0.78 -11.86 -22.55
CA ALA A 206 -0.03 -12.05 -23.79
C ALA A 206 -0.17 -13.46 -24.39
N GLU A 207 -0.89 -14.38 -23.72
CA GLU A 207 -1.01 -15.76 -24.18
C GLU A 207 -1.77 -15.84 -25.51
N PRO A 208 -1.18 -16.48 -26.54
CA PRO A 208 -1.77 -16.53 -27.87
C PRO A 208 -3.13 -17.24 -27.86
N GLU A 209 -3.96 -16.87 -28.84
CA GLU A 209 -5.28 -17.47 -29.00
C GLU A 209 -5.18 -18.89 -29.54
N LEU A 210 -5.93 -19.81 -28.94
CA LEU A 210 -6.03 -21.20 -29.36
C LEU A 210 -7.01 -21.34 -30.53
N PHE A 211 -8.08 -20.56 -30.55
CA PHE A 211 -9.22 -20.73 -31.46
C PHE A 211 -9.49 -19.51 -32.36
N GLY A 212 -8.44 -18.81 -32.79
CA GLY A 212 -8.55 -17.57 -33.60
C GLY A 212 -8.78 -17.74 -35.10
N GLY A 213 -8.58 -18.94 -35.66
CA GLY A 213 -8.67 -19.21 -37.11
C GLY A 213 -10.10 -19.14 -37.69
N SER A 214 -10.22 -18.95 -39.00
CA SER A 214 -11.54 -18.83 -39.67
C SER A 214 -12.42 -20.08 -39.52
N LEU A 215 -11.82 -21.27 -39.38
CA LEU A 215 -12.52 -22.53 -39.11
C LEU A 215 -13.22 -22.54 -37.74
N TRP A 216 -12.55 -22.01 -36.71
CA TRP A 216 -13.05 -22.00 -35.32
C TRP A 216 -14.21 -21.02 -35.09
N LYS A 217 -14.52 -20.16 -36.07
CA LYS A 217 -15.72 -19.32 -36.05
C LYS A 217 -17.02 -20.12 -36.21
N TRP A 218 -16.97 -21.22 -36.97
CA TRP A 218 -18.17 -22.00 -37.35
C TRP A 218 -18.16 -23.42 -36.78
N LEU A 219 -16.98 -24.04 -36.67
CA LEU A 219 -16.83 -25.44 -36.24
C LEU A 219 -17.49 -25.75 -34.87
N PRO A 220 -17.35 -24.92 -33.82
CA PRO A 220 -17.98 -25.16 -32.51
C PRO A 220 -19.50 -25.00 -32.49
N TYR A 221 -20.11 -24.58 -33.59
CA TYR A 221 -21.57 -24.47 -33.74
C TYR A 221 -22.11 -25.54 -34.69
N LEU A 222 -21.44 -25.76 -35.82
CA LEU A 222 -21.85 -26.73 -36.83
C LEU A 222 -21.77 -28.17 -36.32
N LEU A 223 -20.66 -28.55 -35.68
CA LEU A 223 -20.41 -29.94 -35.26
C LEU A 223 -21.35 -30.38 -34.13
N PRO A 224 -21.60 -29.55 -33.07
CA PRO A 224 -22.69 -29.79 -32.12
C PRO A 224 -24.07 -29.87 -32.75
N ALA A 225 -24.41 -28.98 -33.68
CA ALA A 225 -25.73 -28.98 -34.33
C ALA A 225 -25.99 -30.28 -35.09
N LEU A 226 -25.00 -30.78 -35.83
CA LEU A 226 -25.07 -32.09 -36.50
C LEU A 226 -25.18 -33.25 -35.50
N THR A 227 -24.45 -33.18 -34.39
CA THR A 227 -24.45 -34.22 -33.36
C THR A 227 -25.78 -34.30 -32.62
N VAL A 228 -26.33 -33.17 -32.20
CA VAL A 228 -27.65 -33.08 -31.57
C VAL A 228 -28.73 -33.49 -32.57
N GLY A 229 -28.62 -33.08 -33.83
CA GLY A 229 -29.53 -33.52 -34.89
C GLY A 229 -29.52 -35.04 -35.10
N ALA A 230 -28.34 -35.66 -35.11
CA ALA A 230 -28.21 -37.12 -35.22
C ALA A 230 -28.79 -37.85 -34.01
N TRP A 231 -28.52 -37.38 -32.78
CA TRP A 231 -29.15 -37.93 -31.58
C TRP A 231 -30.66 -37.71 -31.55
N GLY A 232 -31.16 -36.58 -32.07
CA GLY A 232 -32.57 -36.32 -32.24
C GLY A 232 -33.25 -37.27 -33.23
N ALA A 233 -32.57 -37.61 -34.33
CA ALA A 233 -33.05 -38.61 -35.29
C ALA A 233 -33.12 -40.02 -34.68
N VAL A 234 -32.11 -40.40 -33.88
CA VAL A 234 -32.14 -41.67 -33.12
C VAL A 234 -33.32 -41.69 -32.14
N ALA A 235 -33.54 -40.60 -31.41
CA ALA A 235 -34.68 -40.49 -30.48
C ALA A 235 -36.05 -40.56 -31.18
N ALA A 236 -36.12 -40.16 -32.45
CA ALA A 236 -37.31 -40.26 -33.30
C ALA A 236 -37.49 -41.66 -33.94
N GLY A 237 -36.64 -42.64 -33.61
CA GLY A 237 -36.74 -44.02 -34.10
C GLY A 237 -35.94 -44.34 -35.36
N ALA A 238 -35.02 -43.46 -35.78
CA ALA A 238 -34.17 -43.71 -36.95
C ALA A 238 -32.85 -44.39 -36.55
N ASP A 239 -32.86 -45.72 -36.40
CA ASP A 239 -31.71 -46.52 -35.93
C ASP A 239 -30.44 -46.38 -36.79
N GLY A 240 -30.58 -46.01 -38.07
CA GLY A 240 -29.44 -45.76 -38.97
C GLY A 240 -28.53 -44.60 -38.54
N PHE A 241 -29.00 -43.72 -37.64
CA PHE A 241 -28.24 -42.58 -37.15
C PHE A 241 -27.42 -42.85 -35.88
N ILE A 242 -27.48 -44.05 -35.30
CA ILE A 242 -26.75 -44.42 -34.07
C ILE A 242 -25.22 -44.29 -34.27
N TRP A 243 -24.68 -44.93 -35.30
CA TRP A 243 -23.24 -44.88 -35.58
C TRP A 243 -22.75 -43.47 -35.99
N PRO A 244 -23.45 -42.72 -36.87
CA PRO A 244 -23.15 -41.32 -37.12
C PRO A 244 -23.13 -40.46 -35.84
N ALA A 245 -24.13 -40.61 -34.95
CA ALA A 245 -24.20 -39.85 -33.71
C ALA A 245 -23.01 -40.15 -32.77
N ILE A 246 -22.63 -41.42 -32.65
CA ILE A 246 -21.46 -41.84 -31.86
C ILE A 246 -20.16 -41.30 -32.48
N LEU A 247 -19.96 -41.45 -33.79
CA LEU A 247 -18.76 -40.96 -34.48
C LEU A 247 -18.61 -39.43 -34.36
N LEU A 248 -19.70 -38.69 -34.52
CA LEU A 248 -19.69 -37.24 -34.34
C LEU A 248 -19.36 -36.84 -32.89
N SER A 249 -19.92 -37.54 -31.91
CA SER A 249 -19.62 -37.34 -30.48
C SER A 249 -18.15 -37.64 -30.16
N LEU A 250 -17.63 -38.77 -30.66
CA LEU A 250 -16.21 -39.15 -30.50
C LEU A 250 -15.26 -38.20 -31.21
N SER A 251 -15.62 -37.68 -32.39
CA SER A 251 -14.80 -36.71 -33.12
C SER A 251 -14.64 -35.41 -32.34
N GLN A 252 -15.71 -34.92 -31.70
CA GLN A 252 -15.67 -33.75 -30.83
C GLN A 252 -14.80 -33.98 -29.60
N LEU A 253 -14.94 -35.13 -28.94
CA LEU A 253 -14.08 -35.52 -27.83
C LEU A 253 -12.61 -35.63 -28.24
N GLY A 254 -12.34 -36.19 -29.42
CA GLY A 254 -10.99 -36.26 -29.99
C GLY A 254 -10.41 -34.86 -30.20
N ILE A 255 -11.17 -33.95 -30.82
CA ILE A 255 -10.76 -32.56 -31.04
C ILE A 255 -10.47 -31.87 -29.70
N VAL A 256 -11.40 -31.86 -28.74
CA VAL A 256 -11.20 -31.23 -27.42
C VAL A 256 -10.02 -31.88 -26.67
N GLY A 257 -9.90 -33.21 -26.75
CA GLY A 257 -8.81 -33.99 -26.16
C GLY A 257 -7.43 -33.57 -26.64
N THR A 258 -7.26 -33.25 -27.93
CA THR A 258 -5.97 -32.74 -28.45
C THR A 258 -5.54 -31.41 -27.79
N TYR A 259 -6.48 -30.60 -27.33
CA TYR A 259 -6.23 -29.32 -26.66
C TYR A 259 -6.30 -29.41 -25.13
N ALA A 260 -6.70 -30.54 -24.54
CA ALA A 260 -6.98 -30.68 -23.11
C ALA A 260 -5.82 -30.21 -22.20
N LYS A 261 -4.56 -30.54 -22.56
CA LYS A 261 -3.36 -30.07 -21.83
C LYS A 261 -3.15 -28.56 -21.92
N ARG A 262 -3.46 -27.94 -23.08
CA ARG A 262 -3.35 -26.48 -23.26
C ARG A 262 -4.44 -25.75 -22.48
N ILE A 263 -5.68 -26.25 -22.54
CA ILE A 263 -6.81 -25.71 -21.79
C ILE A 263 -6.56 -25.83 -20.28
N GLY A 264 -6.00 -26.95 -19.80
CA GLY A 264 -5.59 -27.11 -18.40
C GLY A 264 -4.53 -26.09 -17.96
N ARG A 265 -3.54 -25.78 -18.82
CA ARG A 265 -2.57 -24.72 -18.54
C ARG A 265 -3.23 -23.33 -18.47
N MET A 266 -4.14 -23.02 -19.38
CA MET A 266 -4.91 -21.77 -19.33
C MET A 266 -5.76 -21.65 -18.06
N GLN A 267 -6.42 -22.74 -17.65
CA GLN A 267 -7.18 -22.79 -16.40
C GLN A 267 -6.28 -22.50 -15.20
N SER A 268 -5.14 -23.17 -15.07
CA SER A 268 -4.20 -22.93 -13.96
C SER A 268 -3.67 -21.50 -13.92
N ARG A 269 -3.41 -20.89 -15.09
CA ARG A 269 -3.04 -19.47 -15.19
C ARG A 269 -4.19 -18.55 -14.79
N LEU A 270 -5.41 -18.89 -15.18
CA LEU A 270 -6.63 -18.16 -14.81
C LEU A 270 -6.90 -18.21 -13.31
N GLU A 271 -6.73 -19.38 -12.68
CA GLU A 271 -6.80 -19.58 -11.23
C GLU A 271 -5.76 -18.72 -10.50
N THR A 272 -4.54 -18.70 -11.01
CA THR A 272 -3.46 -17.86 -10.47
C THR A 272 -3.83 -16.37 -10.60
N PHE A 273 -4.28 -15.93 -11.78
CA PHE A 273 -4.71 -14.56 -12.03
C PHE A 273 -5.87 -14.15 -11.11
N LEU A 274 -6.95 -14.92 -11.03
CA LEU A 274 -8.08 -14.63 -10.14
C LEU A 274 -7.70 -14.70 -8.66
N GLY A 275 -6.79 -15.59 -8.29
CA GLY A 275 -6.25 -15.64 -6.94
C GLY A 275 -5.54 -14.34 -6.55
N MET A 276 -4.77 -13.76 -7.48
CA MET A 276 -4.13 -12.45 -7.29
C MET A 276 -5.14 -11.29 -7.29
N MET A 277 -6.16 -11.35 -8.16
CA MET A 277 -7.15 -10.28 -8.34
C MET A 277 -8.33 -10.35 -7.35
N GLY A 278 -8.43 -11.40 -6.53
CA GLY A 278 -9.58 -11.62 -5.64
C GLY A 278 -9.78 -10.48 -4.64
N SER A 279 -8.70 -9.95 -4.06
CA SER A 279 -8.75 -8.75 -3.21
C SER A 279 -9.12 -7.51 -4.01
N TYR A 280 -8.49 -7.31 -5.18
CA TYR A 280 -8.75 -6.17 -6.07
C TYR A 280 -10.21 -6.08 -6.52
N ALA A 281 -10.86 -7.20 -6.87
CA ALA A 281 -12.27 -7.21 -7.26
C ALA A 281 -13.17 -6.72 -6.11
N GLY A 282 -12.84 -7.06 -4.88
CA GLY A 282 -13.50 -6.53 -3.68
C GLY A 282 -13.31 -5.01 -3.54
N LEU A 283 -12.07 -4.54 -3.65
CA LEU A 283 -11.72 -3.10 -3.54
C LEU A 283 -12.36 -2.26 -4.66
N VAL A 284 -12.33 -2.77 -5.90
CA VAL A 284 -13.04 -2.19 -7.06
C VAL A 284 -14.52 -2.07 -6.76
N GLY A 285 -15.13 -3.12 -6.19
CA GLY A 285 -16.54 -3.11 -5.81
C GLY A 285 -16.87 -2.06 -4.75
N LEU A 286 -15.96 -1.80 -3.81
CA LEU A 286 -16.12 -0.74 -2.82
C LEU A 286 -16.02 0.64 -3.46
N LEU A 287 -14.99 0.87 -4.27
CA LEU A 287 -14.81 2.16 -4.96
C LEU A 287 -15.98 2.49 -5.89
N ALA A 288 -16.47 1.50 -6.65
CA ALA A 288 -17.55 1.70 -7.61
C ALA A 288 -18.89 2.07 -6.94
N LYS A 289 -19.17 1.49 -5.76
CA LYS A 289 -20.42 1.68 -5.01
C LYS A 289 -20.42 2.90 -4.09
N SER A 290 -19.25 3.48 -3.81
CA SER A 290 -19.12 4.58 -2.87
C SER A 290 -19.46 5.91 -3.55
N ASP A 291 -20.17 6.78 -2.84
CA ASP A 291 -20.49 8.12 -3.32
C ASP A 291 -19.47 9.11 -2.74
N PHE A 292 -18.52 9.51 -3.58
CA PHE A 292 -17.49 10.48 -3.23
C PHE A 292 -17.84 11.88 -3.72
N THR A 293 -17.45 12.87 -2.92
CA THR A 293 -17.64 14.30 -3.20
C THR A 293 -16.38 14.92 -3.81
N VAL A 294 -15.19 14.53 -3.33
CA VAL A 294 -13.90 15.09 -3.78
C VAL A 294 -13.58 14.68 -5.22
N PRO A 295 -13.10 15.60 -6.09
CA PRO A 295 -12.84 15.33 -7.51
C PRO A 295 -11.89 14.16 -7.78
N LEU A 296 -10.83 14.01 -6.98
CA LEU A 296 -9.86 12.92 -7.13
C LEU A 296 -10.54 11.55 -6.93
N LEU A 297 -11.29 11.37 -5.84
CA LEU A 297 -12.00 10.11 -5.56
C LEU A 297 -13.09 9.82 -6.58
N ARG A 298 -13.81 10.85 -7.06
CA ARG A 298 -14.78 10.71 -8.17
C ARG A 298 -14.11 10.24 -9.45
N THR A 299 -12.91 10.72 -9.74
CA THR A 299 -12.12 10.27 -10.89
C THR A 299 -11.71 8.80 -10.75
N LEU A 300 -11.25 8.39 -9.56
CA LEU A 300 -10.93 6.97 -9.29
C LEU A 300 -12.15 6.06 -9.43
N ARG A 301 -13.31 6.47 -8.89
CA ARG A 301 -14.58 5.79 -9.09
C ARG A 301 -14.95 5.71 -10.57
N GLY A 302 -14.81 6.80 -11.32
CA GLY A 302 -15.10 6.86 -12.75
C GLY A 302 -14.27 5.88 -13.57
N LYS A 303 -12.99 5.67 -13.21
CA LYS A 303 -12.11 4.69 -13.85
C LYS A 303 -12.57 3.24 -13.67
N VAL A 304 -13.20 2.92 -12.53
CA VAL A 304 -13.65 1.54 -12.22
C VAL A 304 -15.12 1.27 -12.52
N ALA A 305 -15.97 2.32 -12.51
CA ALA A 305 -17.43 2.22 -12.69
C ALA A 305 -17.93 2.80 -14.04
N GLY A 306 -17.11 3.57 -14.75
CA GLY A 306 -17.51 4.37 -15.94
C GLY A 306 -17.08 3.80 -17.30
N GLY A 307 -17.09 4.67 -18.33
CA GLY A 307 -17.11 4.35 -19.77
C GLY A 307 -16.00 3.46 -20.36
N ASN A 308 -14.95 3.15 -19.60
CA ASN A 308 -13.86 2.23 -20.00
C ASN A 308 -14.15 0.76 -19.62
N GLY A 309 -15.31 0.47 -19.00
CA GLY A 309 -15.82 -0.87 -18.73
C GLY A 309 -16.16 -1.09 -17.25
N ASP A 310 -17.25 -1.82 -17.01
CA ASP A 310 -17.64 -2.31 -15.68
C ASP A 310 -16.58 -3.31 -15.18
N ALA A 311 -15.60 -2.83 -14.41
CA ALA A 311 -14.52 -3.65 -13.88
C ALA A 311 -15.04 -4.80 -13.03
N LEU A 312 -16.08 -4.54 -12.21
CA LEU A 312 -16.72 -5.55 -11.38
C LEU A 312 -17.43 -6.60 -12.24
N GLY A 313 -18.14 -6.18 -13.27
CA GLY A 313 -18.71 -7.07 -14.29
C GLY A 313 -17.66 -7.93 -14.97
N ALA A 314 -16.53 -7.33 -15.37
CA ALA A 314 -15.43 -8.02 -16.01
C ALA A 314 -14.81 -9.10 -15.10
N PHE A 315 -14.52 -8.80 -13.83
CA PHE A 315 -14.02 -9.81 -12.88
C PHE A 315 -15.04 -10.91 -12.60
N ARG A 316 -16.33 -10.56 -12.48
CA ARG A 316 -17.41 -11.53 -12.28
C ARG A 316 -17.53 -12.48 -13.47
N ASP A 317 -17.43 -11.97 -14.70
CA ASP A 317 -17.48 -12.79 -15.91
C ASP A 317 -16.28 -13.75 -16.00
N LEU A 318 -15.10 -13.29 -15.61
CA LEU A 318 -13.91 -14.11 -15.57
C LEU A 318 -14.00 -15.21 -14.49
N GLY A 319 -14.58 -14.89 -13.33
CA GLY A 319 -14.93 -15.89 -12.30
C GLY A 319 -15.93 -16.95 -12.79
N ARG A 320 -16.93 -16.57 -13.59
CA ARG A 320 -17.87 -17.52 -14.21
C ARG A 320 -17.18 -18.43 -15.23
N ILE A 321 -16.22 -17.89 -16.00
CA ILE A 321 -15.44 -18.68 -16.95
C ILE A 321 -14.59 -19.71 -16.19
N LEU A 322 -13.90 -19.30 -15.12
CA LEU A 322 -13.12 -20.21 -14.29
C LEU A 322 -13.99 -21.32 -13.69
N ALA A 323 -15.12 -20.97 -13.07
CA ALA A 323 -16.03 -21.96 -12.49
C ALA A 323 -16.54 -22.98 -13.54
N GLY A 324 -16.72 -22.55 -14.79
CA GLY A 324 -17.04 -23.45 -15.90
C GLY A 324 -15.89 -24.42 -16.25
N LEU A 325 -14.64 -23.94 -16.22
CA LEU A 325 -13.45 -24.77 -16.48
C LEU A 325 -13.13 -25.71 -15.31
N GLU A 326 -13.38 -25.32 -14.06
CA GLU A 326 -13.19 -26.18 -12.87
C GLU A 326 -14.08 -27.42 -12.91
N GLN A 327 -15.26 -27.35 -13.55
CA GLN A 327 -16.14 -28.51 -13.75
C GLN A 327 -15.52 -29.62 -14.61
N ARG A 328 -14.38 -29.38 -15.27
CA ARG A 328 -13.61 -30.40 -15.99
C ARG A 328 -13.06 -31.48 -15.07
N ALA A 329 -12.94 -31.22 -13.76
CA ALA A 329 -12.58 -32.25 -12.79
C ALA A 329 -13.65 -33.37 -12.66
N ASN A 330 -14.88 -33.13 -13.12
CA ASN A 330 -15.92 -34.15 -13.15
C ASN A 330 -15.94 -34.87 -14.50
N LEU A 331 -15.38 -36.09 -14.54
CA LEU A 331 -15.25 -36.92 -15.74
C LEU A 331 -16.57 -37.12 -16.51
N LEU A 332 -17.69 -37.34 -15.80
CA LEU A 332 -18.99 -37.56 -16.44
C LEU A 332 -19.51 -36.28 -17.10
N ALA A 333 -19.38 -35.15 -16.40
CA ALA A 333 -19.79 -33.85 -16.95
C ALA A 333 -18.90 -33.45 -18.14
N GLU A 334 -17.59 -33.67 -18.05
CA GLU A 334 -16.66 -33.40 -19.13
C GLU A 334 -16.99 -34.22 -20.39
N LEU A 335 -17.21 -35.53 -20.23
CA LEU A 335 -17.52 -36.43 -21.34
C LEU A 335 -18.82 -36.00 -22.05
N ILE A 336 -19.91 -35.82 -21.31
CA ILE A 336 -21.22 -35.51 -21.90
C ILE A 336 -21.23 -34.12 -22.53
N THR A 337 -20.74 -33.10 -21.81
CA THR A 337 -20.82 -31.71 -22.29
C THR A 337 -19.90 -31.42 -23.47
N ASN A 338 -18.72 -32.03 -23.51
CA ASN A 338 -17.82 -31.89 -24.66
C ASN A 338 -18.23 -32.78 -25.84
N ALA A 339 -18.82 -33.96 -25.60
CA ALA A 339 -19.35 -34.82 -26.67
C ALA A 339 -20.55 -34.21 -27.40
N LEU A 340 -21.36 -33.38 -26.73
CA LEU A 340 -22.56 -32.80 -27.34
C LEU A 340 -22.37 -31.34 -27.78
N TRP A 341 -21.58 -30.54 -27.06
CA TRP A 341 -21.57 -29.09 -27.22
C TRP A 341 -20.18 -28.47 -27.37
N MET A 342 -19.10 -29.23 -27.24
CA MET A 342 -17.72 -28.70 -27.21
C MET A 342 -17.54 -27.55 -26.20
N ARG A 343 -18.12 -27.69 -25.00
CA ARG A 343 -18.20 -26.63 -23.97
C ARG A 343 -16.87 -25.94 -23.71
N ASP A 344 -15.77 -26.69 -23.61
CA ASP A 344 -14.46 -26.13 -23.29
C ASP A 344 -13.98 -25.16 -24.38
N VAL A 345 -14.28 -25.42 -25.65
CA VAL A 345 -13.96 -24.50 -26.77
C VAL A 345 -14.73 -23.19 -26.62
N HIS A 346 -16.02 -23.25 -26.26
CA HIS A 346 -16.82 -22.05 -26.00
C HIS A 346 -16.32 -21.26 -24.79
N LEU A 347 -15.91 -21.93 -23.70
CA LEU A 347 -15.36 -21.27 -22.52
C LEU A 347 -14.03 -20.58 -22.82
N VAL A 348 -13.13 -21.22 -23.56
CA VAL A 348 -11.87 -20.61 -24.00
C VAL A 348 -12.14 -19.45 -24.97
N GLY A 349 -13.07 -19.60 -25.92
CA GLY A 349 -13.45 -18.50 -26.81
C GLY A 349 -14.05 -17.30 -26.05
N ARG A 350 -14.80 -17.53 -24.97
CA ARG A 350 -15.27 -16.46 -24.07
C ARG A 350 -14.11 -15.80 -23.32
N LEU A 351 -13.12 -16.58 -22.86
CA LEU A 351 -11.92 -16.07 -22.21
C LEU A 351 -11.09 -15.20 -23.14
N GLU A 352 -10.92 -15.62 -24.39
CA GLU A 352 -10.23 -14.86 -25.44
C GLU A 352 -10.95 -13.54 -25.75
N LYS A 353 -12.28 -13.59 -25.95
CA LYS A 353 -13.10 -12.36 -26.13
C LYS A 353 -12.98 -11.42 -24.94
N TRP A 354 -12.99 -11.95 -23.72
CA TRP A 354 -12.80 -11.18 -22.51
C TRP A 354 -11.43 -10.49 -22.50
N ARG A 355 -10.34 -11.24 -22.82
CA ARG A 355 -8.99 -10.70 -22.88
C ARG A 355 -8.89 -9.56 -23.89
N ARG A 356 -9.44 -9.71 -25.10
CA ARG A 356 -9.45 -8.64 -26.13
C ARG A 356 -10.17 -7.38 -25.66
N ARG A 357 -11.27 -7.52 -24.91
CA ARG A 357 -12.10 -6.39 -24.48
C ARG A 357 -11.51 -5.64 -23.28
N HIS A 358 -10.86 -6.35 -22.36
CA HIS A 358 -10.53 -5.81 -21.04
C HIS A 358 -9.02 -5.68 -20.76
N SER A 359 -8.14 -6.33 -21.52
CA SER A 359 -6.68 -6.31 -21.26
C SER A 359 -6.11 -4.88 -21.16
N GLY A 360 -6.56 -3.97 -22.04
CA GLY A 360 -6.11 -2.58 -22.07
C GLY A 360 -6.55 -1.74 -20.86
N HIS A 361 -7.60 -2.16 -20.13
CA HIS A 361 -8.19 -1.38 -19.04
C HIS A 361 -7.76 -1.85 -17.65
N ILE A 362 -7.22 -3.07 -17.52
CA ILE A 362 -6.82 -3.66 -16.23
C ILE A 362 -5.79 -2.77 -15.51
N GLY A 363 -4.82 -2.21 -16.25
CA GLY A 363 -3.82 -1.31 -15.67
C GLY A 363 -4.44 -0.06 -15.05
N GLU A 364 -5.44 0.54 -15.70
CA GLU A 364 -6.15 1.71 -15.17
C GLU A 364 -6.96 1.37 -13.91
N TRP A 365 -7.59 0.19 -13.87
CA TRP A 365 -8.35 -0.26 -12.70
C TRP A 365 -7.43 -0.55 -11.51
N LEU A 366 -6.30 -1.20 -11.74
CA LEU A 366 -5.31 -1.49 -10.72
C LEU A 366 -4.69 -0.21 -10.17
N GLU A 367 -4.31 0.73 -11.04
CA GLU A 367 -3.79 2.04 -10.60
C GLU A 367 -4.85 2.81 -9.81
N ALA A 368 -6.12 2.77 -10.21
CA ALA A 368 -7.19 3.44 -9.46
C ALA A 368 -7.33 2.88 -8.04
N VAL A 369 -7.27 1.55 -7.87
CA VAL A 369 -7.24 0.91 -6.56
C VAL A 369 -5.97 1.26 -5.78
N ALA A 370 -4.80 1.25 -6.43
CA ALA A 370 -3.52 1.58 -5.81
C ALA A 370 -3.46 3.03 -5.32
N VAL A 371 -4.03 3.99 -6.06
CA VAL A 371 -4.17 5.38 -5.59
C VAL A 371 -5.10 5.44 -4.38
N ALA A 372 -6.26 4.79 -4.43
CA ALA A 372 -7.19 4.75 -3.30
C ALA A 372 -6.55 4.13 -2.05
N ASP A 373 -5.78 3.06 -2.21
CA ASP A 373 -5.09 2.37 -1.11
C ASP A 373 -4.07 3.27 -0.40
N ARG A 374 -3.28 4.04 -1.17
CA ARG A 374 -2.39 5.07 -0.60
C ARG A 374 -3.16 6.12 0.18
N LEU A 375 -4.26 6.62 -0.38
CA LEU A 375 -5.11 7.62 0.26
C LEU A 375 -5.77 7.08 1.53
N VAL A 376 -6.15 5.80 1.58
CA VAL A 376 -6.62 5.12 2.80
C VAL A 376 -5.52 5.08 3.87
N SER A 377 -4.27 4.83 3.48
CA SER A 377 -3.12 4.91 4.38
C SER A 377 -2.98 6.30 5.01
N MET A 378 -3.00 7.34 4.17
CA MET A 378 -2.93 8.74 4.62
C MET A 378 -4.13 9.12 5.50
N ALA A 379 -5.33 8.67 5.13
CA ALA A 379 -6.56 8.91 5.88
C ALA A 379 -6.53 8.24 7.26
N THR A 380 -6.00 7.01 7.34
CA THR A 380 -5.84 6.28 8.60
C THR A 380 -4.82 6.98 9.50
N PHE A 381 -3.69 7.42 8.93
CA PHE A 381 -2.68 8.20 9.65
C PHE A 381 -3.28 9.52 10.18
N ARG A 382 -4.05 10.23 9.37
CA ARG A 382 -4.76 11.47 9.77
C ARG A 382 -5.78 11.23 10.88
N PHE A 383 -6.59 10.18 10.77
CA PHE A 383 -7.58 9.84 11.79
C PHE A 383 -6.91 9.50 13.14
N GLY A 384 -5.76 8.83 13.12
CA GLY A 384 -4.99 8.48 14.32
C GLY A 384 -4.25 9.64 15.00
N HIS A 385 -4.10 10.78 14.32
CA HIS A 385 -3.36 11.95 14.81
C HIS A 385 -4.21 13.22 14.72
N PRO A 386 -5.32 13.32 15.49
CA PRO A 386 -6.23 14.47 15.42
C PRO A 386 -5.59 15.80 15.87
N GLU A 387 -4.43 15.76 16.53
CA GLU A 387 -3.66 16.94 16.91
C GLU A 387 -2.68 17.42 15.82
N TYR A 388 -2.49 16.63 14.76
CA TYR A 388 -1.64 17.05 13.64
C TYR A 388 -2.40 18.01 12.74
N THR A 389 -1.70 19.00 12.21
CA THR A 389 -2.29 20.01 11.34
C THR A 389 -2.15 19.60 9.89
N LEU A 390 -3.14 19.97 9.07
CA LEU A 390 -3.03 19.82 7.62
C LEU A 390 -2.20 21.01 7.09
N PRO A 391 -1.09 20.77 6.37
CA PRO A 391 -0.21 21.85 5.97
C PRO A 391 -0.84 22.71 4.86
N GLU A 392 -0.70 24.02 4.96
CA GLU A 392 -1.13 24.99 3.96
C GLU A 392 -0.08 25.09 2.86
N ILE A 393 -0.46 24.73 1.63
CA ILE A 393 0.43 24.85 0.48
C ILE A 393 0.28 26.25 -0.14
N THR A 394 1.31 27.07 -0.04
CA THR A 394 1.30 28.50 -0.40
C THR A 394 2.55 28.92 -1.17
N ASP A 395 2.46 30.02 -1.92
CA ASP A 395 3.63 30.65 -2.57
C ASP A 395 4.18 31.84 -1.77
N GLU A 396 3.52 32.25 -0.68
CA GLU A 396 3.84 33.46 0.10
C GLU A 396 5.11 33.35 0.94
N VAL A 397 5.35 32.17 1.52
CA VAL A 397 6.48 31.86 2.40
C VAL A 397 7.14 30.57 1.93
N LEU A 398 8.46 30.47 2.05
CA LEU A 398 9.14 29.23 1.72
C LEU A 398 8.75 28.12 2.72
N LEU A 399 8.93 28.38 4.02
CA LEU A 399 8.55 27.47 5.10
C LEU A 399 8.18 28.26 6.36
N GLU A 400 7.03 27.99 6.95
CA GLU A 400 6.58 28.49 8.25
C GLU A 400 6.07 27.29 9.05
N ALA A 401 6.74 27.01 10.17
CA ALA A 401 6.51 25.84 10.99
C ALA A 401 6.37 26.33 12.45
N GLU A 402 5.16 26.27 13.00
CA GLU A 402 4.87 26.66 14.38
C GLU A 402 4.55 25.40 15.19
N GLY A 403 5.11 25.29 16.40
CA GLY A 403 4.87 24.18 17.31
C GLY A 403 5.22 22.83 16.70
N THR A 404 6.26 22.76 15.86
CA THR A 404 6.58 21.54 15.10
C THR A 404 7.40 20.56 15.95
N GLY A 405 7.00 19.30 15.97
CA GLY A 405 7.66 18.22 16.70
C GLY A 405 7.93 17.01 15.81
N HIS A 406 8.87 16.16 16.21
CA HIS A 406 9.19 14.94 15.47
C HIS A 406 8.07 13.90 15.63
N PRO A 407 7.47 13.36 14.55
CA PRO A 407 6.34 12.44 14.65
C PRO A 407 6.73 11.05 15.19
N MET A 408 8.03 10.73 15.21
CA MET A 408 8.54 9.47 15.77
C MET A 408 8.94 9.57 17.25
N LEU A 409 8.91 10.76 17.84
CA LEU A 409 9.09 10.89 19.29
C LEU A 409 7.77 10.59 20.02
N PRO A 410 7.83 9.94 21.19
CA PRO A 410 6.65 9.71 22.02
C PRO A 410 5.87 11.00 22.24
N ARG A 411 4.54 10.90 22.23
CA ARG A 411 3.66 12.08 22.37
C ARG A 411 3.90 12.82 23.69
N ASP A 412 4.13 12.05 24.75
CA ASP A 412 4.45 12.58 26.08
C ASP A 412 5.93 12.98 26.16
N GLY A 413 6.18 14.24 26.50
CA GLY A 413 7.55 14.79 26.58
C GLY A 413 8.13 15.30 25.25
N ARG A 414 7.40 15.22 24.13
CA ARG A 414 7.83 15.80 22.85
C ARG A 414 7.91 17.33 22.93
N VAL A 415 9.12 17.86 22.82
CA VAL A 415 9.37 19.30 22.69
C VAL A 415 9.15 19.74 21.25
N THR A 416 8.41 20.83 21.08
CA THR A 416 8.12 21.44 19.78
C THR A 416 8.93 22.72 19.57
N ASN A 417 9.20 23.07 18.31
CA ASN A 417 9.99 24.25 17.94
C ASN A 417 9.36 25.01 16.76
N ASP A 418 9.69 26.30 16.69
CA ASP A 418 9.22 27.19 15.64
C ASP A 418 10.36 27.47 14.64
N LEU A 419 10.02 27.63 13.37
CA LEU A 419 10.95 28.01 12.31
C LEU A 419 10.21 28.76 11.21
N THR A 420 10.81 29.84 10.73
CA THR A 420 10.32 30.56 9.54
C THR A 420 11.46 30.84 8.60
N VAL A 421 11.38 30.31 7.38
CA VAL A 421 12.27 30.63 6.27
C VAL A 421 11.43 31.38 5.25
N GLY A 422 11.69 32.68 5.12
CA GLY A 422 10.85 33.58 4.33
C GLY A 422 10.97 33.31 2.83
N LYS A 423 12.20 33.18 2.34
CA LYS A 423 12.51 33.18 0.90
C LYS A 423 13.72 32.29 0.56
N LEU A 424 13.96 32.11 -0.74
CA LEU A 424 15.20 31.50 -1.22
C LEU A 424 16.42 32.34 -0.80
N HIS A 425 17.57 31.68 -0.68
CA HIS A 425 18.85 32.22 -0.20
C HIS A 425 18.85 32.62 1.28
N GLU A 426 17.89 32.14 2.06
CA GLU A 426 17.83 32.30 3.51
C GLU A 426 18.29 31.01 4.20
N PHE A 427 19.33 31.11 5.02
CA PHE A 427 19.97 30.00 5.71
C PHE A 427 20.03 30.24 7.21
N TYR A 428 19.74 29.20 7.97
CA TYR A 428 19.88 29.22 9.43
C TYR A 428 21.12 28.43 9.83
N ILE A 429 22.05 29.10 10.50
CA ILE A 429 23.21 28.48 11.15
C ILE A 429 22.75 28.01 12.54
N VAL A 430 22.66 26.70 12.71
CA VAL A 430 22.19 26.05 13.95
C VAL A 430 23.39 25.63 14.78
N THR A 431 23.61 26.29 15.92
CA THR A 431 24.73 26.01 16.83
C THR A 431 24.25 25.39 18.14
N GLY A 432 25.17 24.82 18.93
CA GLY A 432 24.85 24.18 20.22
C GLY A 432 25.72 22.96 20.48
N ALA A 433 25.77 22.49 21.72
CA ALA A 433 26.58 21.31 22.05
C ALA A 433 25.97 20.01 21.51
N ASN A 434 26.73 18.92 21.62
CA ASN A 434 26.23 17.58 21.33
C ASN A 434 25.11 17.22 22.32
N MET A 435 24.14 16.42 21.87
CA MET A 435 22.98 15.98 22.66
C MET A 435 21.96 17.08 23.01
N ALA A 436 22.18 18.35 22.61
CA ALA A 436 21.24 19.45 22.85
C ALA A 436 19.99 19.45 21.93
N GLY A 437 19.87 18.48 21.01
CA GLY A 437 18.69 18.31 20.14
C GLY A 437 18.81 18.83 18.70
N LYS A 438 19.98 19.33 18.27
CA LYS A 438 20.20 19.87 16.92
C LYS A 438 19.77 18.92 15.79
N SER A 439 20.34 17.71 15.74
CA SER A 439 20.03 16.74 14.67
C SER A 439 18.57 16.29 14.71
N THR A 440 17.97 16.17 15.91
CA THR A 440 16.54 15.88 16.07
C THR A 440 15.67 16.98 15.48
N PHE A 441 16.01 18.25 15.70
CA PHE A 441 15.32 19.39 15.09
C PHE A 441 15.47 19.42 13.57
N LEU A 442 16.69 19.21 13.06
CA LEU A 442 16.94 19.11 11.61
C LEU A 442 16.07 18.01 10.96
N ARG A 443 16.04 16.82 11.56
CA ARG A 443 15.16 15.72 11.09
C ARG A 443 13.69 16.08 11.21
N THR A 444 13.29 16.77 12.28
CA THR A 444 11.91 17.23 12.47
C THR A 444 11.44 18.10 11.31
N VAL A 445 12.26 19.06 10.88
CA VAL A 445 11.95 19.92 9.74
C VAL A 445 11.89 19.12 8.44
N GLY A 446 12.89 18.26 8.19
CA GLY A 446 12.94 17.41 6.99
C GLY A 446 11.75 16.46 6.87
N VAL A 447 11.43 15.71 7.93
CA VAL A 447 10.28 14.79 7.99
C VAL A 447 8.97 15.55 7.83
N SER A 448 8.83 16.73 8.44
CA SER A 448 7.64 17.57 8.29
C SER A 448 7.43 18.04 6.85
N LEU A 449 8.51 18.40 6.15
CA LEU A 449 8.46 18.72 4.71
C LEU A 449 8.07 17.50 3.87
N VAL A 450 8.63 16.32 4.14
CA VAL A 450 8.25 15.07 3.43
C VAL A 450 6.76 14.74 3.63
N LEU A 451 6.26 14.88 4.86
CA LEU A 451 4.83 14.71 5.16
C LEU A 451 3.99 15.75 4.42
N ALA A 452 4.37 17.04 4.47
CA ALA A 452 3.61 18.10 3.82
C ALA A 452 3.55 17.94 2.29
N LEU A 453 4.69 17.67 1.66
CA LEU A 453 4.80 17.54 0.20
C LEU A 453 4.26 16.21 -0.33
N SER A 454 4.01 15.23 0.54
CA SER A 454 3.23 14.03 0.20
C SER A 454 1.71 14.25 0.36
N GLY A 455 1.28 15.31 1.06
CA GLY A 455 -0.12 15.63 1.36
C GLY A 455 -0.62 15.08 2.70
N ASN A 456 0.28 14.58 3.56
CA ASN A 456 -0.03 14.08 4.89
C ASN A 456 -0.16 15.22 5.92
N PRO A 457 -0.87 15.00 7.03
CA PRO A 457 -0.84 15.91 8.17
C PRO A 457 0.56 15.92 8.83
N VAL A 458 0.91 17.05 9.42
CA VAL A 458 2.22 17.30 10.04
C VAL A 458 2.05 17.49 11.54
N CYS A 459 3.02 17.00 12.31
CA CYS A 459 3.09 17.21 13.75
C CYS A 459 3.49 18.66 14.07
N ALA A 460 2.55 19.59 13.93
CA ALA A 460 2.72 21.02 14.14
C ALA A 460 1.39 21.67 14.57
N THR A 461 1.45 22.84 15.21
CA THR A 461 0.25 23.66 15.44
C THR A 461 -0.17 24.35 14.15
N ARG A 462 0.81 24.86 13.40
CA ARG A 462 0.62 25.46 12.08
C ARG A 462 1.80 25.11 11.18
N PHE A 463 1.52 24.79 9.93
CA PHE A 463 2.56 24.48 8.95
C PHE A 463 2.17 25.02 7.59
N ARG A 464 2.99 25.89 7.01
CA ARG A 464 2.80 26.47 5.69
C ARG A 464 4.09 26.27 4.91
N CYS A 465 4.00 25.79 3.68
CA CYS A 465 5.18 25.65 2.86
C CYS A 465 4.88 25.81 1.39
N ARG A 466 5.90 26.25 0.67
CA ARG A 466 5.93 26.25 -0.77
C ARG A 466 6.46 24.91 -1.29
N PRO A 467 5.87 24.32 -2.34
CA PRO A 467 6.43 23.11 -2.94
C PRO A 467 7.87 23.31 -3.40
N MET A 468 8.77 22.44 -2.94
CA MET A 468 10.21 22.51 -3.20
C MET A 468 10.88 21.13 -3.09
N ALA A 469 12.04 20.97 -3.72
CA ALA A 469 12.86 19.78 -3.55
C ALA A 469 13.56 19.81 -2.17
N LEU A 470 13.98 18.63 -1.69
CA LEU A 470 14.69 18.48 -0.42
C LEU A 470 16.01 17.74 -0.65
N PHE A 471 17.08 18.19 0.02
CA PHE A 471 18.37 17.49 0.06
C PHE A 471 18.92 17.55 1.48
N THR A 472 19.45 16.44 1.96
CA THR A 472 20.09 16.38 3.27
C THR A 472 21.47 15.75 3.21
N SER A 473 22.33 16.20 4.12
CA SER A 473 23.63 15.61 4.39
C SER A 473 23.82 15.59 5.90
N MET A 474 23.39 14.51 6.55
CA MET A 474 23.51 14.33 8.00
C MET A 474 24.34 13.11 8.38
N ARG A 475 24.16 12.01 7.64
CA ARG A 475 24.92 10.77 7.79
C ARG A 475 25.84 10.58 6.59
N THR A 476 27.11 10.38 6.87
CA THR A 476 28.07 9.82 5.92
C THR A 476 28.22 8.34 6.23
N THR A 477 27.62 7.48 5.42
CA THR A 477 27.88 6.04 5.50
C THR A 477 29.22 5.75 4.85
N ASP A 478 30.18 5.28 5.65
CA ASP A 478 31.46 4.81 5.16
C ASP A 478 31.26 3.60 4.24
N ASN A 479 31.95 3.59 3.10
CA ASN A 479 32.06 2.39 2.27
C ASN A 479 33.50 1.90 2.36
N LEU A 480 33.80 1.17 3.44
CA LEU A 480 35.11 0.53 3.70
C LEU A 480 35.60 -0.28 2.49
N SER A 481 34.67 -0.87 1.72
CA SER A 481 34.92 -1.64 0.50
C SER A 481 35.39 -0.81 -0.70
N LYS A 482 35.15 0.51 -0.74
CA LYS A 482 35.57 1.40 -1.84
C LYS A 482 36.86 2.18 -1.56
N GLY A 483 37.46 2.05 -0.37
CA GLY A 483 38.72 2.72 -0.02
C GLY A 483 38.68 4.25 -0.08
N THR A 484 37.48 4.87 -0.10
CA THR A 484 37.34 6.33 -0.10
C THR A 484 37.46 6.86 1.31
N SER A 485 38.32 7.86 1.54
CA SER A 485 38.37 8.54 2.84
C SER A 485 37.03 9.21 3.14
N TYR A 486 36.70 9.29 4.42
CA TYR A 486 35.50 9.95 4.94
C TYR A 486 35.31 11.37 4.32
N PHE A 487 36.40 12.12 4.21
CA PHE A 487 36.40 13.46 3.59
C PHE A 487 36.04 13.44 2.09
N HIS A 488 36.52 12.45 1.34
CA HIS A 488 36.18 12.33 -0.08
C HIS A 488 34.70 11.98 -0.30
N ALA A 489 34.13 11.10 0.54
CA ALA A 489 32.70 10.79 0.50
C ALA A 489 31.85 12.05 0.76
N GLU A 490 32.25 12.86 1.72
CA GLU A 490 31.61 14.15 2.02
C GLU A 490 31.69 15.13 0.82
N LEU A 491 32.85 15.24 0.17
CA LEU A 491 32.99 16.07 -1.05
C LEU A 491 32.09 15.59 -2.20
N LEU A 492 31.95 14.27 -2.39
CA LEU A 492 31.04 13.72 -3.39
C LEU A 492 29.57 14.08 -3.07
N ARG A 493 29.18 14.06 -1.79
CA ARG A 493 27.84 14.46 -1.36
C ARG A 493 27.58 15.95 -1.58
N LEU A 494 28.55 16.82 -1.29
CA LEU A 494 28.45 18.26 -1.60
C LEU A 494 28.41 18.52 -3.12
N GLN A 495 29.12 17.73 -3.92
CA GLN A 495 29.03 17.81 -5.39
C GLN A 495 27.62 17.43 -5.89
N GLU A 496 27.02 16.39 -5.31
CA GLU A 496 25.64 15.99 -5.60
C GLU A 496 24.63 17.07 -5.23
N LEU A 497 24.80 17.71 -4.07
CA LEU A 497 24.01 18.87 -3.66
C LEU A 497 24.06 19.97 -4.73
N VAL A 498 25.25 20.37 -5.16
CA VAL A 498 25.42 21.42 -6.19
C VAL A 498 24.77 21.02 -7.52
N ARG A 499 24.87 19.75 -7.91
CA ARG A 499 24.19 19.25 -9.13
C ARG A 499 22.67 19.33 -9.00
N THR A 500 22.14 18.92 -7.86
CA THR A 500 20.70 18.98 -7.56
C THR A 500 20.21 20.43 -7.54
N ALA A 501 20.92 21.32 -6.86
CA ALA A 501 20.61 22.75 -6.79
C ALA A 501 20.64 23.48 -8.15
N LYS A 502 21.37 22.95 -9.13
CA LYS A 502 21.37 23.46 -10.52
C LYS A 502 20.19 22.96 -11.34
N ARG A 503 19.63 21.79 -11.00
CA ARG A 503 18.50 21.16 -11.71
C ARG A 503 17.16 21.64 -11.16
N GLU A 504 17.04 21.73 -9.83
CA GLU A 504 15.82 22.10 -9.15
C GLU A 504 15.66 23.63 -9.11
N GLU A 505 14.43 24.13 -9.30
CA GLU A 505 14.17 25.57 -9.23
C GLU A 505 14.19 26.12 -7.81
N ARG A 506 13.85 25.25 -6.84
CA ARG A 506 13.71 25.55 -5.41
C ARG A 506 14.18 24.32 -4.65
N LEU A 507 15.28 24.45 -3.90
CA LEU A 507 15.83 23.35 -3.11
C LEU A 507 16.01 23.77 -1.65
N PHE A 508 15.35 23.06 -0.75
CA PHE A 508 15.62 23.14 0.68
C PHE A 508 16.76 22.19 1.02
N ILE A 509 17.78 22.68 1.72
CA ILE A 509 18.92 21.89 2.16
C ILE A 509 18.96 21.78 3.67
N ILE A 510 19.35 20.61 4.17
CA ILE A 510 19.61 20.38 5.59
C ILE A 510 20.98 19.73 5.73
N LEU A 511 21.94 20.47 6.25
CA LEU A 511 23.32 20.04 6.41
C LEU A 511 23.63 19.91 7.90
N ASP A 512 24.16 18.76 8.32
CA ASP A 512 24.60 18.54 9.70
C ASP A 512 26.11 18.29 9.70
N GLU A 513 26.86 19.32 10.12
CA GLU A 513 28.31 19.32 10.21
C GLU A 513 29.02 18.95 8.89
N MET A 514 29.24 19.96 8.04
CA MET A 514 29.92 19.77 6.76
C MET A 514 31.43 19.52 6.89
N LEU A 515 32.01 18.87 5.88
CA LEU A 515 33.47 18.71 5.71
C LEU A 515 34.15 18.03 6.90
N LYS A 516 33.45 17.10 7.55
CA LYS A 516 34.01 16.22 8.58
C LYS A 516 35.21 15.43 8.01
N GLY A 517 36.18 15.10 8.88
CA GLY A 517 37.35 14.30 8.51
C GLY A 517 38.55 15.07 7.92
N THR A 518 38.60 16.39 8.06
CA THR A 518 39.79 17.23 7.79
C THR A 518 40.19 18.05 9.02
N ASN A 519 41.28 18.81 8.95
CA ASN A 519 41.70 19.68 10.05
C ASN A 519 40.68 20.82 10.29
N SER A 520 40.61 21.33 11.52
CA SER A 520 39.57 22.28 11.93
C SER A 520 39.60 23.59 11.13
N GLN A 521 40.78 24.05 10.71
CA GLN A 521 40.94 25.32 10.01
C GLN A 521 40.49 25.23 8.54
N ASP A 522 40.85 24.14 7.85
CA ASP A 522 40.41 23.84 6.49
C ASP A 522 38.91 23.55 6.44
N LYS A 523 38.37 22.86 7.47
CA LYS A 523 36.93 22.64 7.63
C LYS A 523 36.16 23.96 7.70
N LEU A 524 36.60 24.88 8.56
CA LEU A 524 35.96 26.19 8.73
C LEU A 524 36.02 27.01 7.43
N ASN A 525 37.20 27.15 6.85
CA ASN A 525 37.40 27.91 5.62
C ASN A 525 36.63 27.33 4.44
N GLY A 526 36.67 26.00 4.28
CA GLY A 526 35.91 25.29 3.25
C GLY A 526 34.41 25.46 3.41
N SER A 527 33.89 25.36 4.64
CA SER A 527 32.47 25.54 4.95
C SER A 527 32.01 26.96 4.67
N LEU A 528 32.78 27.98 5.09
CA LEU A 528 32.49 29.40 4.77
C LEU A 528 32.37 29.62 3.26
N ARG A 529 33.36 29.17 2.48
CA ARG A 529 33.38 29.33 1.03
C ARG A 529 32.24 28.58 0.35
N PHE A 530 31.89 27.40 0.84
CA PHE A 530 30.78 26.64 0.29
C PHE A 530 29.42 27.31 0.59
N LEU A 531 29.22 27.80 1.81
CA LEU A 531 28.00 28.54 2.18
C LEU A 531 27.86 29.84 1.36
N GLU A 532 28.95 30.57 1.14
CA GLU A 532 28.98 31.71 0.21
C GLU A 532 28.59 31.28 -1.21
N ARG A 533 29.10 30.13 -1.68
CA ARG A 533 28.75 29.59 -3.00
C ARG A 533 27.26 29.25 -3.11
N LEU A 534 26.62 28.78 -2.05
CA LEU A 534 25.18 28.46 -2.06
C LEU A 534 24.32 29.69 -2.32
N LEU A 535 24.76 30.91 -1.98
CA LEU A 535 24.04 32.14 -2.33
C LEU A 535 23.88 32.34 -3.84
N SER A 536 24.73 31.71 -4.65
CA SER A 536 24.62 31.74 -6.13
C SER A 536 23.70 30.67 -6.71
N LEU A 537 23.12 29.81 -5.86
CA LEU A 537 22.23 28.73 -6.22
C LEU A 537 20.84 29.00 -5.61
N ARG A 538 19.78 28.45 -6.20
CA ARG A 538 18.40 28.65 -5.72
C ARG A 538 18.07 27.78 -4.52
N THR A 539 18.84 27.92 -3.45
CA THR A 539 18.76 27.11 -2.24
C THR A 539 18.43 27.94 -1.01
N ALA A 540 17.86 27.30 0.00
CA ALA A 540 17.64 27.83 1.34
C ALA A 540 17.68 26.66 2.33
N GLY A 541 17.82 26.92 3.63
CA GLY A 541 17.61 25.87 4.62
C GLY A 541 18.49 25.96 5.86
N LEU A 542 18.86 24.80 6.41
CA LEU A 542 19.44 24.68 7.74
C LEU A 542 20.85 24.11 7.65
N VAL A 543 21.76 24.68 8.42
CA VAL A 543 23.16 24.25 8.50
C VAL A 543 23.54 24.15 9.97
N ALA A 544 23.57 22.94 10.52
CA ALA A 544 24.06 22.70 11.87
C ALA A 544 25.58 22.60 11.89
N THR A 545 26.19 23.21 12.91
CA THR A 545 27.63 23.21 13.10
C THR A 545 28.02 23.35 14.56
N HIS A 546 29.21 22.87 14.88
CA HIS A 546 29.91 23.13 16.13
C HIS A 546 30.87 24.31 16.04
N ASP A 547 31.20 24.75 14.82
CA ASP A 547 32.15 25.83 14.59
C ASP A 547 31.45 27.18 14.74
N LEU A 548 31.49 27.75 15.94
CA LEU A 548 30.84 29.03 16.28
C LEU A 548 31.26 30.19 15.37
N ALA A 549 32.46 30.11 14.78
CA ALA A 549 32.97 31.09 13.82
C ALA A 549 32.10 31.21 12.56
N LEU A 550 31.34 30.16 12.18
CA LEU A 550 30.36 30.24 11.09
C LEU A 550 29.20 31.18 11.41
N GLY A 551 28.93 31.46 12.68
CA GLY A 551 27.94 32.46 13.10
C GLY A 551 28.25 33.87 12.60
N GLY A 552 29.52 34.18 12.31
CA GLY A 552 29.92 35.46 11.72
C GLY A 552 29.36 35.69 10.31
N LEU A 553 28.82 34.67 9.64
CA LEU A 553 28.15 34.83 8.34
C LEU A 553 26.92 35.74 8.42
N GLN A 554 26.20 35.74 9.54
CA GLN A 554 25.07 36.67 9.75
C GLN A 554 25.53 38.13 9.70
N GLU A 555 26.71 38.46 10.22
CA GLU A 555 27.22 39.84 10.18
C GLU A 555 27.67 40.24 8.77
N ARG A 556 28.27 39.31 8.04
CA ARG A 556 28.76 39.53 6.67
C ARG A 556 27.64 39.58 5.63
N PHE A 557 26.57 38.82 5.84
CA PHE A 557 25.45 38.63 4.92
C PHE A 557 24.11 38.59 5.68
N PRO A 558 23.69 39.72 6.30
CA PRO A 558 22.56 39.76 7.24
C PRO A 558 21.18 39.45 6.60
N ASP A 559 21.05 39.66 5.29
CA ASP A 559 19.83 39.34 4.55
C ASP A 559 19.69 37.84 4.22
N ASN A 560 20.76 37.07 4.40
CA ASN A 560 20.86 35.68 3.95
C ASN A 560 21.07 34.69 5.10
N PHE A 561 21.87 35.04 6.12
CA PHE A 561 22.18 34.11 7.21
C PHE A 561 21.57 34.58 8.53
N ARG A 562 21.01 33.63 9.28
CA ARG A 562 20.45 33.84 10.61
C ARG A 562 21.01 32.81 11.57
N ASN A 563 21.36 33.23 12.77
CA ASN A 563 21.91 32.37 13.81
C ASN A 563 20.80 31.95 14.77
N VAL A 564 20.73 30.64 15.01
CA VAL A 564 19.91 30.04 16.05
C VAL A 564 20.73 29.00 16.80
N CYS A 565 20.34 28.72 18.03
CA CYS A 565 21.06 27.79 18.88
C CYS A 565 20.16 26.94 19.75
N PHE A 566 20.69 25.77 20.12
CA PHE A 566 20.20 24.99 21.25
C PHE A 566 21.15 25.22 22.41
N GLU A 567 20.64 25.79 23.50
CA GLU A 567 21.42 26.08 24.69
C GLU A 567 21.34 24.94 25.70
N ILE A 568 22.34 24.91 26.56
CA ILE A 568 22.39 24.00 27.70
C ILE A 568 22.18 24.82 28.97
N GLY A 569 21.16 24.45 29.74
CA GLY A 569 20.87 25.01 31.04
C GLY A 569 21.61 24.28 32.16
N HIS A 570 21.76 24.96 33.29
CA HIS A 570 22.33 24.38 34.50
C HIS A 570 21.33 24.51 35.66
N ARG A 571 21.07 23.40 36.34
CA ARG A 571 20.34 23.39 37.61
C ARG A 571 21.24 22.80 38.70
N GLY A 572 22.01 23.67 39.35
CA GLY A 572 23.05 23.24 40.30
C GLY A 572 24.18 22.51 39.58
N ARG A 573 24.37 21.22 39.89
CA ARG A 573 25.35 20.34 39.22
C ARG A 573 24.78 19.56 38.04
N GLU A 574 23.48 19.66 37.76
CA GLU A 574 22.82 18.89 36.69
C GLU A 574 22.72 19.71 35.40
N ILE A 575 23.06 19.07 34.28
CA ILE A 575 22.87 19.65 32.95
C ILE A 575 21.41 19.43 32.54
N VAL A 576 20.72 20.50 32.18
CA VAL A 576 19.32 20.46 31.72
C VAL A 576 19.27 20.87 30.25
N TYR A 577 18.65 20.01 29.45
CA TYR A 577 18.36 20.28 28.05
C TYR A 577 16.89 20.66 27.91
N ASP A 578 16.60 21.90 27.50
CA ASP A 578 15.23 22.33 27.23
C ASP A 578 14.75 21.91 25.83
N TYR A 579 15.68 21.52 24.95
CA TYR A 579 15.48 21.16 23.55
C TYR A 579 14.72 22.24 22.75
N LYS A 580 14.88 23.51 23.15
CA LYS A 580 14.25 24.66 22.49
C LYS A 580 15.24 25.41 21.60
N LEU A 581 14.74 25.86 20.46
CA LEU A 581 15.47 26.72 19.54
C LEU A 581 15.43 28.16 20.04
N HIS A 582 16.61 28.73 20.26
CA HIS A 582 16.78 30.11 20.72
C HIS A 582 17.48 30.96 19.64
N PRO A 583 17.22 32.27 19.58
CA PRO A 583 17.92 33.15 18.64
C PRO A 583 19.38 33.37 19.06
N GLY A 584 20.28 33.46 18.08
CA GLY A 584 21.70 33.75 18.29
C GLY A 584 22.60 32.51 18.20
N VAL A 585 23.82 32.64 18.72
CA VAL A 585 24.85 31.61 18.70
C VAL A 585 24.98 31.04 20.13
N SER A 586 25.19 29.72 20.25
CA SER A 586 25.31 29.06 21.56
C SER A 586 26.47 29.62 22.36
N ARG A 587 26.23 29.91 23.64
CA ARG A 587 27.21 30.42 24.60
C ARG A 587 27.89 29.31 25.40
N ASN A 588 27.18 28.20 25.63
CA ASN A 588 27.62 27.11 26.51
C ASN A 588 27.86 25.82 25.72
N MET A 589 29.12 25.56 25.32
CA MET A 589 29.52 24.35 24.60
C MET A 589 30.34 23.35 25.44
N ASN A 590 30.35 23.47 26.76
CA ASN A 590 31.34 22.81 27.63
C ASN A 590 31.23 21.28 27.65
N ALA A 591 31.88 20.62 26.69
CA ALA A 591 32.16 19.18 26.70
C ALA A 591 32.95 18.77 27.95
N THR A 592 33.79 19.65 28.50
CA THR A 592 34.55 19.45 29.74
C THR A 592 33.64 19.16 30.94
N ILE A 593 32.51 19.86 31.08
CA ILE A 593 31.56 19.63 32.17
C ILE A 593 30.87 18.26 32.01
N LEU A 594 30.57 17.87 30.77
CA LEU A 594 30.05 16.54 30.45
C LEU A 594 31.07 15.45 30.82
N LEU A 595 32.34 15.65 30.50
CA LEU A 595 33.42 14.73 30.88
C LEU A 595 33.60 14.65 32.40
N GLU A 596 33.53 15.76 33.13
CA GLU A 596 33.58 15.82 34.60
C GLU A 596 32.40 15.05 35.22
N GLN A 597 31.18 15.26 34.72
CA GLN A 597 29.98 14.56 35.20
C GLN A 597 30.00 13.06 34.93
N MET A 598 30.55 12.64 33.78
CA MET A 598 30.74 11.22 33.46
C MET A 598 31.90 10.59 34.25
N GLY A 599 32.59 11.36 35.11
CA GLY A 599 33.73 10.90 35.90
C GLY A 599 34.95 10.56 35.05
N LEU A 600 35.01 11.08 33.82
CA LEU A 600 36.10 10.82 32.87
C LEU A 600 37.30 11.73 33.10
N ILE A 601 37.05 12.92 33.66
CA ILE A 601 38.06 13.87 34.12
C ILE A 601 37.64 14.40 35.50
N GLY A 602 38.61 14.81 36.31
CA GLY A 602 38.42 15.23 37.71
C GLY A 602 38.70 16.70 37.94
#